data_AF-A0A800JAH2-F1
#
_entry.id   AF-A0A800JAH2-F1
#
_cell.length_a   1.000
_cell.length_b   1.000
_cell.length_c   1.000
_cell.angle_alpha   90.00
_cell.angle_beta   90.00
_cell.angle_gamma   90.00
#
_symmetry.space_group_name_H-M   'P 1'
#
loop_
_entity.id
_entity.type
_entity.pdbx_description
1 polymer ?
#
loop_
_entity_poly.entity_id
_entity_poly.type
_entity_poly.pdbx_seq_one_letter_code
_entity_poly.pdbx_strand_id
1 'polypeptide(L)' 'GDAENRAKFMRDALVGKVDENTAVVTADIFDPEGMKQALSDPELGKRLEEMGIEHTIYMLQPAPVPGS' A
#
# COMPACT_ATOMS: atom_id res chain seq x y z
N GLY A 1 7.75 11.18 10.12
CA GLY A 1 7.25 9.84 10.49
C GLY A 1 6.73 9.10 9.26
N ASP A 2 6.34 7.84 9.40
CA ASP A 2 5.88 6.98 8.28
C ASP A 2 4.79 7.62 7.40
N ALA A 3 3.87 8.38 8.00
CA ALA A 3 2.81 9.09 7.26
C ALA A 3 3.35 10.18 6.31
N GLU A 4 4.37 10.94 6.72
CA GLU A 4 4.99 11.99 5.89
C GLU A 4 5.83 11.41 4.75
N ASN A 5 6.40 10.22 4.94
CA ASN A 5 7.09 9.51 3.88
C ASN A 5 6.11 8.93 2.85
N ARG A 6 4.97 8.39 3.31
CA ARG A 6 3.90 7.89 2.43
C ARG A 6 3.25 9.01 1.63
N ALA A 7 3.05 10.19 2.23
CA ALA A 7 2.47 11.36 1.56
C ALA A 7 3.27 11.84 0.32
N LYS A 8 4.51 11.37 0.12
CA LYS A 8 5.35 11.70 -1.04
C LYS A 8 4.93 10.95 -2.31
N PHE A 9 4.23 9.83 -2.20
CA PHE A 9 3.88 8.98 -3.34
C PHE A 9 2.43 8.47 -3.35
N MET A 10 1.71 8.61 -2.24
CA MET A 10 0.32 8.19 -2.10
C MET A 10 -0.54 9.21 -1.34
N ARG A 11 -1.83 9.24 -1.65
CA ARG A 11 -2.84 10.05 -0.95
C ARG A 11 -4.12 9.23 -0.71
N ASP A 12 -5.04 9.81 0.06
CA ASP A 12 -6.37 9.26 0.29
C ASP A 12 -6.35 7.82 0.80
N ALA A 13 -5.40 7.54 1.71
CA ALA A 13 -5.20 6.21 2.26
C ALA A 13 -6.38 5.80 3.15
N LEU A 14 -6.98 4.66 2.82
CA LEU A 14 -8.04 4.01 3.58
C LEU A 14 -7.54 2.66 4.10
N VAL A 15 -7.90 2.33 5.34
CA VAL A 15 -7.56 1.05 5.96
C VAL A 15 -8.86 0.31 6.27
N GLY A 16 -9.04 -0.84 5.65
CA GLY A 16 -10.15 -1.75 5.90
C GLY A 16 -9.68 -2.95 6.72
N LYS A 17 -10.43 -3.31 7.76
CA LYS A 17 -10.26 -4.59 8.45
C LYS A 17 -10.95 -5.68 7.61
N VAL A 18 -10.21 -6.71 7.24
CA VAL A 18 -10.79 -7.91 6.59
C VAL A 18 -11.18 -8.91 7.67
N ASP A 19 -10.25 -9.23 8.58
CA ASP A 19 -10.44 -10.14 9.71
C ASP A 19 -9.52 -9.74 10.89
N GLU A 20 -9.35 -10.61 11.89
CA GLU A 20 -8.52 -10.32 13.08
C GLU A 20 -7.02 -10.19 12.78
N ASN A 21 -6.54 -10.75 11.67
CA ASN A 21 -5.13 -10.80 11.29
C ASN A 21 -4.84 -10.10 9.95
N THR A 22 -5.88 -9.76 9.19
CA THR A 22 -5.75 -9.20 7.84
C THR A 22 -6.35 -7.81 7.74
N ALA A 23 -5.57 -6.87 7.22
CA ALA A 23 -6.03 -5.54 6.84
C ALA A 23 -5.71 -5.28 5.36
N VAL A 24 -6.58 -4.51 4.70
CA VAL A 24 -6.37 -4.00 3.35
C VAL A 24 -6.13 -2.49 3.45
N VAL A 25 -5.06 -2.04 2.80
CA VAL A 25 -4.79 -0.61 2.64
C VAL A 25 -5.03 -0.26 1.19
N THR A 26 -5.93 0.68 0.95
CA THR A 26 -6.21 1.23 -0.38
C THR A 26 -5.75 2.68 -0.40
N ALA A 27 -5.06 3.09 -1.46
CA ALA A 27 -4.60 4.47 -1.59
C ALA A 27 -4.44 4.82 -3.07
N ASP A 28 -4.55 6.11 -3.36
CA ASP A 28 -4.27 6.65 -4.68
C ASP A 28 -2.77 6.88 -4.81
N ILE A 29 -2.11 6.02 -5.60
CA ILE A 29 -0.68 6.12 -5.89
C ILE A 29 -0.48 7.08 -7.06
N PHE A 30 0.07 8.27 -6.78
CA PHE A 30 0.38 9.25 -7.83
C PHE A 30 1.85 9.19 -8.28
N ASP A 31 2.73 8.54 -7.50
CA ASP A 31 4.12 8.26 -7.86
C ASP A 31 4.46 6.76 -7.63
N PRO A 32 4.27 5.90 -8.65
CA PRO A 32 4.54 4.47 -8.52
C PRO A 32 6.03 4.14 -8.37
N GLU A 33 6.94 5.00 -8.83
CA GLU A 33 8.38 4.79 -8.64
C GLU A 33 8.78 5.08 -7.19
N GLY A 34 8.28 6.16 -6.60
CA GLY A 34 8.45 6.46 -5.18
C GLY A 34 7.91 5.36 -4.26
N MET A 35 6.74 4.78 -4.59
CA MET A 35 6.19 3.63 -3.87
C MET A 35 7.15 2.43 -3.92
N LYS A 36 7.66 2.07 -5.11
CA LYS A 36 8.60 0.94 -5.26
C LYS A 36 9.88 1.15 -4.47
N GLN A 37 10.42 2.36 -4.46
CA GLN A 37 11.62 2.69 -3.69
C GLN A 37 11.36 2.54 -2.19
N ALA A 38 10.24 3.07 -1.69
CA ALA A 38 9.87 2.96 -0.28
C ALA A 38 9.64 1.50 0.15
N LEU A 39 9.11 0.65 -0.73
CA LEU A 39 8.90 -0.78 -0.46
C LEU A 39 10.16 -1.63 -0.59
N SER A 40 11.14 -1.16 -1.38
CA SER A 40 12.45 -1.80 -1.52
C SER A 40 13.38 -1.46 -0.36
N ASP A 41 12.92 -0.65 0.60
CA ASP A 41 13.71 -0.27 1.75
C ASP A 41 13.97 -1.49 2.66
N PRO A 42 15.24 -1.83 2.94
CA PRO A 42 15.58 -3.03 3.69
C PRO A 42 15.18 -2.93 5.17
N GLU A 43 15.06 -1.73 5.76
CA GLU A 43 14.55 -1.59 7.13
C GLU A 43 13.06 -1.90 7.21
N LEU A 44 12.28 -1.48 6.20
CA LEU A 44 10.87 -1.85 6.10
C LEU A 44 10.71 -3.36 5.94
N GLY A 45 11.49 -4.01 5.06
CA GLY A 45 11.48 -5.45 4.88
C GLY A 45 11.73 -6.21 6.19
N LYS A 46 12.80 -5.84 6.92
CA LYS A 46 13.15 -6.46 8.20
C LYS A 46 12.04 -6.32 9.25
N ARG A 47 11.40 -5.14 9.33
CA ARG A 47 10.29 -4.90 10.26
C ARG A 47 9.07 -5.76 9.93
N LEU A 48 8.75 -5.93 8.64
CA LEU A 48 7.64 -6.78 8.22
C LEU A 48 7.91 -8.24 8.57
N GLU A 49 9.14 -8.73 8.34
CA GLU A 49 9.55 -10.08 8.73
C GLU A 49 9.50 -10.30 10.26
N GLU A 50 10.02 -9.36 11.05
CA GLU A 50 9.99 -9.43 12.53
C GLU A 50 8.56 -9.44 13.09
N MET A 51 7.63 -8.75 12.42
CA MET A 51 6.21 -8.74 12.78
C MET A 51 5.42 -9.92 12.19
N GLY A 52 6.02 -10.75 11.33
CA GLY A 52 5.34 -11.81 10.61
C GLY A 52 4.26 -11.31 9.64
N ILE A 53 4.43 -10.10 9.09
CA ILE A 53 3.49 -9.49 8.17
C ILE A 53 3.88 -9.84 6.74
N GLU A 54 3.00 -10.55 6.05
CA GLU A 54 3.04 -10.71 4.60
C GLU A 54 2.25 -9.57 3.93
N HIS A 55 2.78 -9.00 2.86
CA HIS A 55 2.05 -8.04 2.03
C HIS A 55 1.92 -8.53 0.59
N THR A 56 0.86 -8.13 -0.09
CA THR A 56 0.71 -8.34 -1.54
C THR A 56 0.12 -7.07 -2.14
N ILE A 57 0.69 -6.63 -3.27
CA ILE A 57 0.34 -5.36 -3.91
C ILE A 57 -0.52 -5.66 -5.14
N TYR A 58 -1.68 -5.02 -5.21
CA TYR A 58 -2.58 -5.09 -6.36
C TYR A 58 -2.71 -3.70 -6.96
N MET A 59 -2.42 -3.56 -8.25
CA MET A 59 -2.75 -2.33 -9.00
C MET A 59 -4.19 -2.43 -9.48
N LEU A 60 -5.07 -1.64 -8.86
CA LEU A 60 -6.48 -1.60 -9.22
C LEU A 60 -6.64 -0.88 -10.56
N GLN A 61 -7.41 -1.47 -11.47
CA GLN A 61 -7.90 -0.77 -12.65
C GLN A 61 -9.25 -0.12 -12.34
N PRO A 62 -9.59 0.99 -13.02
CA PRO A 62 -10.93 1.54 -12.95
C PRO A 62 -11.96 0.46 -13.26
N ALA A 63 -13.06 0.44 -12.50
CA ALA A 63 -14.17 -0.44 -12.84
C ALA A 63 -14.65 -0.13 -14.27
N PRO A 64 -14.92 -1.15 -15.10
CA PRO A 64 -15.48 -0.93 -16.42
C PRO A 64 -16.79 -0.14 -16.28
N VAL A 65 -16.96 0.90 -17.10
CA VAL A 65 -18.20 1.66 -17.11
C VAL A 65 -19.30 0.76 -17.69
N PRO A 66 -20.46 0.61 -17.01
CA PRO A 66 -21.55 -0.20 -17.54
C PRO A 66 -21.99 0.35 -18.92
N GLY A 67 -21.86 -0.46 -19.97
CA GLY A 67 -22.35 -0.14 -21.32
C GLY A 67 -21.30 0.30 -22.35
N SER A 68 -20.01 -0.04 -22.19
CA SER A 68 -19.01 0.03 -23.28
C SER A 68 -19.13 -1.12 -24.27
#